data_AF-A0A914V063-F1
#
_entry.id   AF-A0A914V063-F1
#
_cell.length_a   1.000
_cell.length_b   1.000
_cell.length_c   1.000
_cell.angle_alpha   90.00
_cell.angle_beta   90.00
_cell.angle_gamma   90.00
#
_symmetry.space_group_name_H-M   'P 1'
#
loop_
_entity.id
_entity.type
_entity.pdbx_description
1 polymer ?
#
loop_
_entity_poly.entity_id
_entity_poly.type
_entity_poly.pdbx_seq_one_letter_code
_entity_poly.pdbx_strand_id
1 'polypeptide(L)'
;MTSTKTTTIVSNINKSMGAVELVTLCILYGLLHYNAKKKTQLQEASLTEKYQVDENLRSIRLLIPMTITHFCCFMPPLIAFPLYFEIDPSPDSRQYPIFLEAFGITILYAVLLPVVLFWRHKSLRDNLRKSIGIFHRVEPEGARADGRTQEQVRHFALLSSIWEREIAKR
;
A
#
# COMPACT_ATOMS: atom_id res chain seq x y z
N MET A 1 -39.75 -7.54 -16.01
CA MET A 1 -40.03 -7.69 -14.57
C MET A 1 -38.83 -8.15 -13.72
N THR A 2 -37.65 -8.38 -14.31
CA THR A 2 -36.41 -8.79 -13.62
C THR A 2 -35.52 -7.62 -13.14
N SER A 3 -35.84 -6.37 -13.51
CA SER A 3 -34.97 -5.20 -13.28
C SER A 3 -34.95 -4.68 -11.82
N THR A 4 -36.10 -4.70 -11.12
CA THR A 4 -36.22 -4.08 -9.79
C THR A 4 -35.49 -4.86 -8.69
N LYS A 5 -35.46 -6.19 -8.77
CA LYS A 5 -34.76 -7.02 -7.77
C LYS A 5 -33.24 -6.83 -7.85
N THR A 6 -32.70 -6.78 -9.06
CA THR A 6 -31.26 -6.60 -9.28
C THR A 6 -30.78 -5.22 -8.79
N THR A 7 -31.54 -4.16 -9.08
CA THR A 7 -31.19 -2.80 -8.63
C THR A 7 -31.20 -2.67 -7.12
N THR A 8 -32.16 -3.28 -6.42
CA THR A 8 -32.18 -3.31 -4.95
C THR A 8 -30.99 -4.07 -4.37
N ILE A 9 -30.62 -5.23 -4.94
CA ILE A 9 -29.45 -6.00 -4.48
C ILE A 9 -28.18 -5.17 -4.64
N VAL A 10 -27.97 -4.54 -5.79
CA VAL A 10 -26.78 -3.72 -6.05
C VAL A 10 -26.74 -2.50 -5.13
N SER A 11 -27.87 -1.82 -4.91
CA SER A 11 -27.95 -0.70 -3.95
C SER A 11 -27.55 -1.12 -2.53
N ASN A 12 -28.01 -2.28 -2.06
CA ASN A 12 -27.65 -2.80 -0.74
C ASN A 12 -26.15 -3.14 -0.64
N ILE A 13 -25.57 -3.73 -1.68
CA ILE A 13 -24.12 -3.99 -1.75
C ILE A 13 -23.32 -2.69 -1.73
N ASN A 14 -23.77 -1.67 -2.47
CA ASN A 14 -23.11 -0.37 -2.51
C ASN A 14 -23.13 0.31 -1.13
N LYS A 15 -24.28 0.28 -0.45
CA LYS A 15 -24.43 0.80 0.93
C LYS A 15 -23.55 0.06 1.93
N SER A 16 -23.49 -1.27 1.84
CA SER A 16 -22.64 -2.07 2.75
C SER A 16 -21.15 -1.84 2.50
N MET A 17 -20.73 -1.67 1.25
CA MET A 17 -19.35 -1.34 0.91
C MET A 17 -18.91 -0.02 1.55
N GLY A 18 -19.71 1.05 1.40
CA GLY A 18 -19.41 2.33 2.04
C GLY A 18 -19.36 2.25 3.57
N ALA A 19 -20.23 1.46 4.19
CA ALA A 19 -20.20 1.22 5.62
C ALA A 19 -18.91 0.51 6.07
N VAL A 20 -18.46 -0.50 5.32
CA VAL A 20 -17.20 -1.22 5.60
C VAL A 20 -15.99 -0.29 5.50
N GLU A 21 -15.95 0.60 4.50
CA GLU A 21 -14.85 1.57 4.37
C GLU A 21 -14.78 2.53 5.56
N LEU A 22 -15.93 3.10 5.97
CA LEU A 22 -16.01 3.98 7.14
C LEU A 22 -15.59 3.26 8.42
N VAL A 23 -16.07 2.03 8.64
CA VAL A 23 -15.69 1.21 9.79
C VAL A 23 -14.19 0.94 9.78
N THR A 24 -13.61 0.63 8.61
CA THR A 24 -12.17 0.39 8.46
C THR A 24 -11.35 1.62 8.83
N LEU A 25 -11.73 2.80 8.36
CA LEU A 25 -11.08 4.06 8.75
C LEU A 25 -11.17 4.31 10.25
N CYS A 26 -12.36 4.14 10.85
CA CYS A 26 -12.56 4.28 12.29
C CYS A 26 -11.67 3.31 13.10
N ILE A 27 -11.59 2.05 12.67
CA ILE A 27 -10.73 1.04 13.31
C ILE A 27 -9.25 1.43 13.18
N LEU A 28 -8.78 1.83 12.00
CA LEU A 28 -7.37 2.21 11.81
C LEU A 28 -6.98 3.43 12.65
N TYR A 29 -7.83 4.45 12.71
CA TYR A 29 -7.61 5.61 13.58
C TYR A 29 -7.66 5.22 15.07
N GLY A 30 -8.64 4.41 15.47
CA GLY A 30 -8.74 3.91 16.84
C GLY A 30 -7.50 3.12 17.26
N LEU A 31 -7.02 2.21 16.40
CA LEU A 31 -5.78 1.46 16.62
C LEU A 31 -4.55 2.35 16.67
N LEU A 32 -4.48 3.40 15.85
CA LEU A 32 -3.38 4.38 15.91
C LEU A 32 -3.33 5.04 17.28
N HIS A 33 -4.45 5.56 17.77
CA HIS A 33 -4.53 6.23 19.07
C HIS A 33 -4.26 5.28 20.22
N TYR A 34 -4.83 4.08 20.17
CA TYR A 34 -4.61 3.05 21.18
C TYR A 34 -3.14 2.65 21.27
N ASN A 35 -2.49 2.33 20.14
CA ASN A 35 -1.08 1.93 20.14
C ASN A 35 -0.15 3.10 20.50
N ALA A 36 -0.49 4.34 20.14
CA ALA A 36 0.28 5.52 20.53
C ALA A 36 0.25 5.73 22.05
N LYS A 37 -0.93 5.58 22.68
CA LYS A 37 -1.07 5.63 24.14
C LYS A 37 -0.38 4.44 24.82
N LYS A 38 -0.49 3.24 24.27
CA LYS A 38 0.21 2.06 24.79
C LYS A 38 1.72 2.26 24.76
N LYS A 39 2.27 2.85 23.68
CA LYS A 39 3.70 3.16 23.57
C LYS A 39 4.21 4.04 24.71
N THR A 40 3.45 5.04 25.16
CA THR A 40 3.86 5.92 26.26
C THR A 40 3.81 5.22 27.62
N GLN A 41 2.95 4.22 27.79
CA GLN A 41 2.80 3.46 29.04
C GLN A 41 3.86 2.35 29.20
N LEU A 42 4.45 1.88 28.09
CA LEU A 42 5.40 0.77 28.09
C LEU A 42 6.85 1.17 28.40
N GLN A 43 7.12 2.25 29.14
CA GLN A 43 8.49 2.66 29.45
C GLN A 43 9.28 1.59 30.22
N GLU A 44 8.63 0.87 31.13
CA GLU A 44 9.24 -0.20 31.94
C GLU A 44 9.00 -1.62 31.38
N ALA A 45 8.30 -1.73 30.25
CA ALA A 45 7.97 -3.01 29.65
C ALA A 45 9.16 -3.71 28.99
N SER A 46 8.97 -4.99 28.65
CA SER A 46 9.97 -5.81 27.96
C SER A 46 10.31 -5.23 26.58
N LEU A 47 11.54 -5.51 26.10
CA LEU A 47 11.98 -5.07 24.77
C LEU A 47 11.07 -5.61 23.65
N THR A 48 10.57 -6.84 23.81
CA THR A 48 9.66 -7.48 22.86
C THR A 48 8.35 -6.71 22.72
N GLU A 49 7.73 -6.31 23.83
CA GLU A 49 6.46 -5.56 23.80
C GLU A 49 6.63 -4.18 23.18
N LYS A 50 7.74 -3.49 23.50
CA LYS A 50 8.09 -2.20 22.90
C LYS A 50 8.24 -2.32 21.38
N TYR A 51 8.93 -3.36 20.93
CA TYR A 51 9.13 -3.63 19.50
C TYR A 51 7.80 -3.91 18.78
N GLN A 52 6.94 -4.76 19.35
CA GLN A 52 5.65 -5.09 18.76
C GLN A 52 4.75 -3.85 18.59
N VAL A 53 4.70 -2.96 19.60
CA VAL A 53 3.91 -1.74 19.50
C VAL A 53 4.49 -0.77 18.47
N ASP A 54 5.82 -0.67 18.36
CA ASP A 54 6.44 0.19 17.35
C ASP A 54 6.18 -0.31 15.93
N GLU A 55 6.28 -1.62 15.70
CA GLU A 55 5.99 -2.22 14.39
C GLU A 55 4.51 -2.11 14.02
N ASN A 56 3.60 -2.28 14.98
CA ASN A 56 2.17 -2.04 14.77
C ASN A 56 1.89 -0.58 14.40
N LEU A 57 2.50 0.38 15.09
CA LEU A 57 2.37 1.80 14.76
C LEU A 57 2.91 2.12 13.37
N ARG A 58 4.04 1.52 12.99
CA ARG A 58 4.62 1.67 11.65
C ARG A 58 3.68 1.12 10.58
N SER A 59 3.11 -0.06 10.81
CA SER A 59 2.15 -0.71 9.91
C SER A 59 0.86 0.11 9.76
N ILE A 60 0.29 0.60 10.86
CA ILE A 60 -0.93 1.44 10.81
C ILE A 60 -0.66 2.76 10.07
N ARG A 61 0.49 3.40 10.31
CA ARG A 61 0.88 4.64 9.59
C ARG A 61 1.08 4.43 8.09
N LEU A 62 1.39 3.20 7.68
CA LEU A 62 1.47 2.78 6.28
C LEU A 62 0.07 2.57 5.69
N LEU A 63 -0.80 1.88 6.42
CA LEU A 63 -2.17 1.55 5.99
C LEU A 63 -3.05 2.79 5.84
N ILE A 64 -3.00 3.75 6.78
CA ILE A 64 -3.85 4.95 6.77
C ILE A 64 -3.84 5.70 5.43
N PRO A 65 -2.69 6.14 4.87
CA PRO A 65 -2.69 6.86 3.60
C PRO A 65 -3.21 6.02 2.43
N MET A 66 -3.00 4.70 2.44
CA MET A 66 -3.56 3.81 1.42
C MET A 66 -5.08 3.75 1.51
N THR A 67 -5.62 3.54 2.72
CA THR A 67 -7.07 3.48 2.96
C THR A 67 -7.74 4.83 2.68
N ILE A 68 -7.11 5.96 3.04
CA ILE A 68 -7.63 7.29 2.69
C ILE A 68 -7.66 7.47 1.17
N THR A 69 -6.60 7.08 0.46
CA THR A 69 -6.56 7.19 -1.02
C THR A 69 -7.64 6.33 -1.65
N HIS A 70 -7.83 5.10 -1.16
CA HIS A 70 -8.89 4.21 -1.60
C HIS A 70 -10.26 4.84 -1.37
N PHE A 71 -10.56 5.27 -0.14
CA PHE A 71 -11.80 5.95 0.20
C PHE A 71 -12.06 7.17 -0.71
N CYS A 72 -11.08 8.06 -0.90
CA CYS A 72 -11.26 9.22 -1.77
C CYS A 72 -11.56 8.86 -3.23
N CYS A 73 -11.03 7.74 -3.75
CA CYS A 73 -11.26 7.33 -5.13
C CYS A 73 -12.57 6.54 -5.33
N PHE A 74 -12.99 5.80 -4.31
CA PHE A 74 -14.16 4.91 -4.38
C PHE A 74 -15.43 5.54 -3.78
N MET A 75 -15.33 6.59 -2.98
CA MET A 75 -16.50 7.32 -2.48
C MET A 75 -17.34 8.01 -3.56
N PRO A 76 -16.77 8.67 -4.59
CA PRO A 76 -17.57 9.29 -5.65
C PRO A 76 -18.54 8.31 -6.35
N PRO A 77 -18.12 7.12 -6.84
CA PRO A 77 -19.06 6.18 -7.44
C PRO A 77 -20.04 5.59 -6.42
N LEU A 78 -19.63 5.39 -5.16
CA LEU A 78 -20.54 4.96 -4.08
C LEU A 78 -21.69 5.95 -3.87
N ILE A 79 -21.44 7.25 -4.03
CA ILE A 79 -22.48 8.30 -3.92
C ILE A 79 -23.25 8.46 -5.23
N ALA A 80 -22.57 8.45 -6.37
CA ALA A 80 -23.19 8.67 -7.68
C ALA A 80 -24.16 7.55 -8.07
N PHE A 81 -23.89 6.31 -7.66
CA PHE A 81 -24.74 5.17 -7.96
C PHE A 81 -26.18 5.31 -7.44
N PRO A 82 -26.44 5.50 -6.12
CA PRO A 82 -27.80 5.69 -5.62
C PRO A 82 -28.43 6.98 -6.15
N LEU A 83 -27.65 8.05 -6.37
CA LEU A 83 -28.18 9.29 -6.95
C LEU A 83 -28.81 9.03 -8.32
N TYR A 84 -28.11 8.31 -9.21
CA TYR A 84 -28.61 8.01 -10.54
C TYR A 84 -29.76 7.00 -10.53
N PHE A 85 -29.61 5.88 -9.81
CA PHE A 85 -30.57 4.78 -9.90
C PHE A 85 -31.82 4.93 -9.01
N GLU A 86 -31.75 5.70 -7.92
CA GLU A 86 -32.86 5.86 -6.98
C GLU A 86 -33.65 7.17 -7.21
N ILE A 87 -33.06 8.21 -7.82
CA ILE A 87 -33.73 9.52 -8.01
C ILE A 87 -34.35 9.65 -9.40
N ASP A 88 -33.56 9.52 -10.46
CA ASP A 88 -34.02 9.69 -11.85
C ASP A 88 -33.17 8.83 -12.81
N PRO A 89 -33.50 7.54 -12.95
CA PRO A 89 -32.80 6.64 -13.84
C PRO A 89 -33.23 6.89 -15.30
N SER A 90 -32.87 8.04 -15.86
CA SER A 90 -33.05 8.35 -17.27
C SER A 90 -31.70 8.61 -17.95
N PRO A 91 -31.43 7.99 -19.11
CA PRO A 91 -30.15 8.13 -19.82
C PRO A 91 -29.94 9.52 -20.43
N ASP A 92 -31.01 10.29 -20.61
CA ASP A 92 -30.98 11.70 -21.04
C ASP A 92 -30.90 12.68 -19.85
N SER A 93 -30.84 12.15 -18.61
CA SER A 93 -30.66 12.99 -17.43
C SER A 93 -29.28 13.64 -17.43
N ARG A 94 -29.22 14.85 -16.89
CA ARG A 94 -27.94 15.50 -16.53
C ARG A 94 -27.11 14.68 -15.52
N GLN A 95 -27.69 13.66 -14.89
CA GLN A 95 -27.03 12.81 -13.90
C GLN A 95 -26.17 11.73 -14.54
N TYR A 96 -26.49 11.29 -15.77
CA TYR A 96 -25.74 10.22 -16.44
C TYR A 96 -24.26 10.57 -16.69
N PRO A 97 -23.89 11.76 -17.20
CA PRO A 97 -22.48 12.15 -17.33
C PRO A 97 -21.75 12.22 -15.98
N ILE A 98 -22.41 12.76 -14.94
CA ILE A 98 -21.85 12.85 -13.58
C ILE A 98 -21.57 11.45 -13.03
N PHE A 99 -22.50 10.52 -13.25
CA PHE A 99 -22.35 9.12 -12.88
C PHE A 99 -21.14 8.49 -13.57
N LEU A 100 -20.99 8.66 -14.88
CA LEU A 100 -19.84 8.12 -15.62
C LEU A 100 -18.50 8.73 -15.14
N GLU A 101 -18.46 10.04 -14.91
CA GLU A 101 -17.26 10.74 -14.45
C GLU A 101 -16.83 10.25 -13.05
N ALA A 102 -17.79 10.02 -12.15
CA ALA A 102 -17.52 9.46 -10.82
C ALA A 102 -16.84 8.08 -10.89
N PHE A 103 -17.23 7.23 -11.83
CA PHE A 103 -16.54 5.95 -12.06
C PHE A 103 -15.16 6.14 -12.67
N GLY A 104 -14.97 7.15 -13.54
CA GLY A 104 -13.67 7.49 -14.11
C GLY A 104 -12.59 7.77 -13.05
N ILE A 105 -12.96 8.32 -11.89
CA ILE A 105 -12.05 8.58 -10.76
C ILE A 105 -11.42 7.28 -10.24
N THR A 106 -12.10 6.14 -10.31
CA THR A 106 -11.54 4.85 -9.85
C THR A 106 -10.32 4.42 -10.67
N ILE A 107 -10.22 4.82 -11.93
CA ILE A 107 -9.06 4.54 -12.78
C ILE A 107 -7.84 5.30 -12.25
N LEU A 108 -8.03 6.51 -11.71
CA LEU A 108 -6.96 7.30 -11.12
C LEU A 108 -6.35 6.62 -9.88
N TYR A 109 -7.09 5.76 -9.17
CA TYR A 109 -6.59 5.03 -8.01
C TYR A 109 -5.31 4.24 -8.31
N ALA A 110 -5.25 3.59 -9.48
CA ALA A 110 -4.09 2.80 -9.90
C ALA A 110 -2.79 3.63 -10.02
N VAL A 111 -2.92 4.93 -10.30
CA VAL A 111 -1.81 5.88 -10.41
C VAL A 111 -1.58 6.63 -9.08
N LEU A 112 -2.65 7.02 -8.39
CA LEU A 112 -2.57 7.80 -7.16
C LEU A 112 -1.94 7.00 -6.01
N LEU A 113 -2.28 5.72 -5.86
CA LEU A 113 -1.75 4.89 -4.79
C LEU A 113 -0.21 4.81 -4.79
N PRO A 114 0.47 4.45 -5.90
CA PRO A 114 1.93 4.43 -5.92
C PRO A 114 2.54 5.83 -5.74
N VAL A 115 1.91 6.90 -6.23
CA VAL A 115 2.37 8.28 -6.01
C VAL A 115 2.33 8.65 -4.53
N VAL A 116 1.21 8.36 -3.84
CA VAL A 116 1.05 8.62 -2.40
C VAL A 116 2.06 7.80 -1.60
N LEU A 117 2.23 6.51 -1.93
CA LEU A 117 3.23 5.66 -1.27
C LEU A 117 4.65 6.17 -1.50
N PHE A 118 4.99 6.60 -2.72
CA PHE A 118 6.29 7.15 -3.05
C PHE A 118 6.58 8.43 -2.24
N TRP A 119 5.61 9.33 -2.09
CA TRP A 119 5.75 10.54 -1.27
C TRP A 119 5.90 10.25 0.21
N ARG A 120 5.17 9.25 0.74
CA ARG A 120 5.22 8.90 2.17
C ARG A 120 6.46 8.10 2.55
N HIS A 121 6.96 7.24 1.66
CA HIS A 121 8.13 6.40 1.93
C HIS A 121 9.45 7.07 1.54
N LYS A 122 10.06 7.77 2.49
CA LYS A 122 11.41 8.34 2.30
C LYS A 122 12.45 7.25 1.94
N SER A 123 12.37 6.07 2.55
CA SER A 123 13.28 4.95 2.25
C SER A 123 13.19 4.49 0.79
N LEU A 124 11.98 4.46 0.22
CA LEU A 124 11.76 4.10 -1.17
C LEU A 124 12.40 5.16 -2.09
N ARG A 125 12.25 6.44 -1.78
CA ARG A 125 12.89 7.55 -2.50
C ARG A 125 14.41 7.47 -2.42
N ASP A 126 14.95 7.19 -1.24
CA ASP A 126 16.40 7.09 -1.03
C ASP A 126 16.98 5.86 -1.73
N ASN A 127 16.27 4.73 -1.73
CA ASN A 127 16.67 3.52 -2.46
C ASN A 127 16.61 3.74 -3.97
N LEU A 128 15.56 4.36 -4.50
CA LEU A 128 15.45 4.67 -5.92
C LEU A 128 16.57 5.62 -6.37
N ARG A 129 16.88 6.65 -5.58
CA ARG A 129 18.01 7.55 -5.85
C ARG A 129 19.34 6.79 -5.90
N LYS A 130 19.57 5.84 -4.99
CA LYS A 130 20.76 4.97 -5.03
C LYS A 130 20.77 4.10 -6.29
N SER A 131 19.66 3.46 -6.63
CA SER A 131 19.56 2.62 -7.84
C SER A 131 19.81 3.41 -9.12
N ILE A 132 19.21 4.59 -9.27
CA ILE A 132 19.45 5.48 -10.42
C ILE A 132 20.91 5.94 -10.46
N GLY A 133 21.49 6.27 -9.29
CA GLY A 133 22.91 6.61 -9.18
C GLY A 133 23.85 5.45 -9.56
N ILE A 134 23.45 4.20 -9.31
CA ILE A 134 24.17 3.01 -9.77
C ILE A 134 24.04 2.88 -11.29
N PHE A 135 22.84 2.99 -11.84
CA PHE A 135 22.61 2.92 -13.29
C PHE A 135 23.39 3.98 -14.07
N HIS A 136 23.57 5.18 -13.50
CA HIS A 136 24.36 6.25 -14.13
C HIS A 136 25.89 6.07 -13.95
N ARG A 137 26.33 5.17 -13.04
CA ARG A 137 27.74 4.86 -12.79
C ARG A 137 28.20 3.58 -13.49
N VAL A 138 27.28 2.84 -14.11
CA VAL A 138 27.61 1.82 -15.10
C VAL A 138 27.97 2.54 -16.40
N GLU A 139 29.16 3.15 -16.43
CA GLU A 139 29.89 3.34 -17.69
C GLU A 139 30.06 1.97 -18.37
N PRO A 140 30.09 1.90 -19.71
CA PRO A 140 30.23 0.63 -20.42
C PRO A 140 31.50 -0.07 -19.95
N GLU A 141 31.34 -1.28 -19.42
CA GLU A 141 32.39 -2.20 -18.95
C GLU A 141 33.33 -2.62 -20.09
N GLY A 142 34.11 -1.68 -20.61
CA GLY A 142 35.18 -1.93 -21.57
C GLY A 142 36.57 -1.58 -21.05
N ALA A 143 36.71 -0.98 -19.86
CA ALA A 143 37.96 -0.29 -19.50
C ALA A 143 38.59 -0.63 -18.14
N ARG A 144 37.98 -1.42 -17.25
CA ARG A 144 38.62 -1.73 -15.95
C ARG A 144 38.41 -3.18 -15.50
N ALA A 145 39.36 -4.02 -15.90
CA ALA A 145 39.75 -5.16 -15.09
C ALA A 145 40.32 -4.64 -13.76
N ASP A 146 39.54 -4.70 -12.67
CA ASP A 146 39.97 -4.25 -11.33
C ASP A 146 39.59 -5.30 -10.28
N GLY A 147 40.55 -5.62 -9.40
CA GLY A 147 40.68 -6.86 -8.62
C GLY A 147 39.60 -7.15 -7.57
N ARG A 148 38.52 -6.38 -7.50
CA ARG A 148 37.42 -6.60 -6.53
C ARG A 148 36.60 -7.85 -6.84
N THR A 149 36.46 -8.21 -8.11
CA THR A 149 35.78 -9.45 -8.52
C THR A 149 36.56 -10.67 -8.05
N GLN A 150 37.90 -10.58 -8.00
CA GLN A 150 38.75 -11.67 -7.53
C GLN A 150 38.65 -11.88 -6.01
N GLU A 151 38.50 -10.79 -5.25
CA GLU A 151 38.34 -10.85 -3.79
C GLU A 151 36.97 -11.39 -3.37
N GLN A 152 35.91 -10.99 -4.08
CA GLN A 152 34.57 -11.54 -3.86
C GLN A 152 34.49 -13.03 -4.22
N VAL A 153 35.11 -13.45 -5.32
CA VAL A 153 35.18 -14.87 -5.70
C VAL A 153 35.99 -15.67 -4.67
N ARG A 154 37.08 -15.12 -4.13
CA ARG A 154 37.84 -15.77 -3.04
C ARG A 154 37.04 -15.90 -1.75
N HIS A 155 36.26 -14.88 -1.38
CA HIS A 155 35.44 -14.92 -0.18
C HIS A 155 34.31 -15.96 -0.29
N PHE A 156 33.66 -16.05 -1.45
CA PHE A 156 32.65 -17.09 -1.71
C PHE A 156 33.25 -18.50 -1.70
N ALA A 157 34.43 -18.68 -2.30
CA ALA A 157 35.14 -19.97 -2.28
C ALA A 157 35.59 -20.38 -0.85
N LEU A 158 35.94 -19.40 -0.01
CA LEU A 158 36.28 -19.66 1.40
C LEU A 158 35.05 -20.15 2.17
N LEU A 159 33.91 -19.47 2.02
CA LEU A 159 32.66 -19.82 2.68
C LEU A 159 32.14 -21.20 2.25
N SER A 160 32.22 -21.54 0.96
CA SER A 160 31.83 -22.87 0.48
C SER A 160 32.72 -23.96 1.08
N SER A 161 34.03 -23.73 1.21
CA SER A 161 34.96 -24.69 1.82
C SER A 161 34.74 -24.92 3.31
N ILE A 162 34.22 -23.92 4.04
CA ILE A 162 33.89 -24.05 5.47
C ILE A 162 32.64 -24.91 5.62
N TRP A 163 31.62 -24.62 4.80
CA TRP A 163 30.36 -25.35 4.77
C TRP A 163 30.54 -26.84 4.47
N GLU A 164 31.34 -27.19 3.46
CA GLU A 164 31.61 -28.60 3.12
C GLU A 164 32.34 -29.36 4.24
N ARG A 165 33.23 -28.68 4.98
CA ARG A 165 33.93 -29.27 6.14
C ARG A 165 33.02 -29.48 7.35
N GLU A 166 31.98 -28.68 7.51
CA GLU A 166 30.98 -28.85 8.57
C GLU A 166 30.01 -29.98 8.27
N ILE A 167 29.64 -30.18 7.00
CA ILE A 167 28.82 -31.31 6.57
C ILE A 167 29.57 -32.63 6.73
N ALA A 168 30.86 -32.69 6.37
CA ALA A 168 31.66 -33.92 6.47
C ALA A 168 31.95 -34.39 7.91
N LYS A 169 31.64 -33.56 8.92
CA LYS A 169 31.78 -33.90 10.35
C LYS A 169 30.49 -34.45 10.97
N ARG A 170 29.38 -34.48 10.23
CA ARG A 170 28.12 -35.12 10.63
C ARG A 170 27.99 -36.48 9.97
#